data_AF-A0A368FNY3-F1
#
_entry.id   AF-A0A368FNY3-F1
#
_cell.length_a   1.000
_cell.length_b   1.000
_cell.length_c   1.000
_cell.angle_alpha   90.00
_cell.angle_beta   90.00
_cell.angle_gamma   90.00
#
_symmetry.space_group_name_H-M   'P 1'
#
loop_
_entity.id
_entity.type
_entity.pdbx_description
1 polymer ?
#
loop_
_entity_poly.entity_id
_entity_poly.type
_entity_poly.pdbx_seq_one_letter_code
_entity_poly.pdbx_strand_id
1 'polypeptide(L)'
;MRIKEAILRKKLIHEMNEEFKDDDFAIATYNLSPLPILPSNHWRSEENPAGKPSTENALQSFVQYLSEKLTDNQKRALKVTWKRLSEAPKTSGRGTIHIMEKVLNKVCECEPHIRTIFYKSAFLSCIEDRKCHRRNGGSIATIRDHAHILVEFIDSILQAMFEGTVDKFALAPEHIGLAHVRLAPLGFDRQIWHVLGECLAEVMFNQECIRAYPHAPSAWSLLSVAMTEKMYESGKIHFHAKPR
;
A
#
# COMPACT_ATOMS: atom_id res chain seq x y z
N MET A 1 -39.41 -3.95 26.50
CA MET A 1 -38.39 -5.02 26.41
C MET A 1 -36.98 -4.48 26.10
N ARG A 2 -36.79 -3.57 25.14
CA ARG A 2 -35.46 -3.06 24.71
C ARG A 2 -34.64 -2.26 25.74
N ILE A 3 -35.28 -1.56 26.69
CA ILE A 3 -34.57 -0.73 27.68
C ILE A 3 -33.83 -1.60 28.72
N LYS A 4 -34.44 -2.72 29.14
CA LYS A 4 -33.83 -3.65 30.10
C LYS A 4 -32.59 -4.33 29.52
N GLU A 5 -32.61 -4.63 28.22
CA GLU A 5 -31.47 -5.21 27.49
C GLU A 5 -30.31 -4.22 27.36
N ALA A 6 -30.60 -2.94 27.10
CA ALA A 6 -29.58 -1.89 27.03
C ALA A 6 -28.88 -1.64 28.38
N ILE A 7 -29.63 -1.74 29.48
CA ILE A 7 -29.09 -1.61 30.84
C ILE A 7 -28.20 -2.82 31.19
N LEU A 8 -28.63 -4.03 30.85
CA LEU A 8 -27.83 -5.25 31.04
C LEU A 8 -26.53 -5.22 30.22
N ARG A 9 -26.57 -4.77 28.96
CA ARG A 9 -25.37 -4.61 28.13
C ARG A 9 -24.40 -3.56 28.70
N LYS A 10 -24.91 -2.43 29.19
CA LYS A 10 -24.05 -1.43 29.86
C LYS A 10 -23.41 -1.96 31.14
N LYS A 11 -24.13 -2.77 31.91
CA LYS A 11 -23.63 -3.36 33.14
C LYS A 11 -22.55 -4.41 32.86
N LEU A 12 -22.75 -5.27 31.86
CA LEU A 12 -21.76 -6.26 31.42
C LEU A 12 -20.47 -5.61 30.89
N ILE A 13 -20.58 -4.53 30.11
CA ILE A 13 -19.42 -3.79 29.61
C ILE A 13 -18.64 -3.13 30.76
N HIS A 14 -19.33 -2.70 31.82
CA HIS A 14 -18.68 -2.13 32.99
C HIS A 14 -17.97 -3.20 33.82
N GLU A 15 -18.62 -4.35 34.05
CA GLU A 15 -18.03 -5.51 34.74
C GLU A 15 -16.77 -6.04 34.04
N MET A 16 -16.82 -6.20 32.71
CA MET A 16 -15.65 -6.62 31.93
C MET A 16 -14.50 -5.62 31.96
N ASN A 17 -14.78 -4.32 32.14
CA ASN A 17 -13.74 -3.29 32.22
C ASN A 17 -13.11 -3.19 33.62
N GLU A 18 -13.82 -3.64 34.66
CA GLU A 18 -13.30 -3.67 36.04
C GLU A 18 -12.55 -4.98 36.33
N GLU A 19 -12.99 -6.13 35.80
CA GLU A 19 -12.21 -7.39 35.88
C GLU A 19 -10.85 -7.30 35.16
N PHE A 20 -10.73 -6.46 34.13
CA PHE A 20 -9.46 -6.26 33.41
C PHE A 20 -8.43 -5.39 34.15
N LYS A 21 -8.76 -4.82 35.31
CA LYS A 21 -7.83 -3.98 36.08
C LYS A 21 -7.04 -4.75 37.15
N ASP A 22 -7.45 -5.96 37.51
CA ASP A 22 -6.88 -6.68 38.67
C ASP A 22 -5.93 -7.83 38.33
N ASP A 23 -5.66 -8.08 37.05
CA ASP A 23 -4.68 -9.10 36.64
C ASP A 23 -3.32 -8.47 36.31
N ASP A 24 -2.49 -8.40 37.35
CA ASP A 24 -1.07 -8.05 37.33
C ASP A 24 -0.27 -9.19 36.65
N PHE A 25 -0.39 -9.32 35.32
CA PHE A 25 0.38 -10.28 34.53
C PHE A 25 1.71 -9.67 34.08
N ALA A 26 2.74 -9.91 34.89
CA ALA A 26 4.14 -9.85 34.48
C ALA A 26 4.41 -10.93 33.42
N ILE A 27 4.35 -10.59 32.14
CA ILE A 27 4.79 -11.46 31.03
C ILE A 27 5.71 -10.69 30.08
N ALA A 28 6.96 -11.14 30.10
CA ALA A 28 7.98 -11.15 29.06
C ALA A 28 7.81 -10.19 27.87
N THR A 29 8.75 -9.26 27.80
CA THR A 29 9.09 -8.41 26.65
C THR A 29 9.43 -9.24 25.41
N TYR A 30 8.42 -9.53 24.60
CA TYR A 30 8.60 -9.86 23.19
C TYR A 30 8.24 -8.61 22.37
N ASN A 31 9.27 -7.95 21.82
CA ASN A 31 9.12 -6.87 20.85
C ASN A 31 8.46 -7.41 19.57
N LEU A 32 7.13 -7.43 19.55
CA LEU A 32 6.32 -7.63 18.35
C LEU A 32 5.76 -6.27 17.94
N SER A 33 6.50 -5.52 17.13
CA SER A 33 6.00 -4.34 16.43
C SER A 33 5.47 -4.74 15.04
N PRO A 34 4.16 -4.56 14.73
CA PRO A 34 3.64 -4.68 13.39
C PRO A 34 3.23 -3.29 12.87
N LEU A 35 4.11 -2.51 12.24
CA LEU A 35 4.15 -2.22 10.78
C LEU A 35 4.48 -0.73 10.58
N PRO A 36 4.92 -0.30 9.38
CA PRO A 36 5.75 0.89 9.25
C PRO A 36 4.96 2.19 9.31
N ILE A 37 5.38 3.04 10.23
CA ILE A 37 5.43 4.49 10.04
C ILE A 37 6.14 4.77 8.70
N LEU A 38 5.43 5.39 7.75
CA LEU A 38 6.11 6.22 6.75
C LEU A 38 6.80 7.36 7.51
N PRO A 39 8.11 7.61 7.32
CA PRO A 39 8.89 8.41 8.23
C PRO A 39 8.46 9.88 8.20
N SER A 40 7.68 10.29 9.19
CA SER A 40 7.75 11.65 9.72
C SER A 40 8.90 11.70 10.75
N ASN A 41 10.07 12.10 10.25
CA ASN A 41 11.20 12.71 10.95
C ASN A 41 11.47 12.31 12.41
N HIS A 42 12.41 11.36 12.64
CA HIS A 42 13.49 11.50 13.62
C HIS A 42 14.53 10.36 13.51
N TRP A 43 15.44 10.40 12.52
CA TRP A 43 16.65 9.56 12.57
C TRP A 43 17.76 10.36 13.26
N ARG A 44 17.97 10.12 14.57
CA ARG A 44 19.21 10.53 15.24
C ARG A 44 20.25 9.47 14.89
N SER A 45 21.27 9.86 14.12
CA SER A 45 22.43 9.04 13.80
C SER A 45 23.10 8.53 15.07
N GLU A 46 23.23 7.21 15.19
CA GLU A 46 24.42 6.62 15.81
C GLU A 46 25.23 5.98 14.69
N GLU A 47 26.48 6.43 14.59
CA GLU A 47 27.43 6.10 13.54
C GLU A 47 27.88 4.64 13.65
N ASN A 48 27.89 3.94 12.51
CA ASN A 48 28.85 2.86 12.29
C ASN A 48 29.15 2.74 10.78
N PRO A 49 30.42 2.79 10.35
CA PRO A 49 30.79 2.91 8.94
C PRO A 49 31.03 1.52 8.32
N ALA A 50 30.04 0.99 7.62
CA ALA A 50 30.23 -0.05 6.61
C ALA A 50 29.13 0.10 5.56
N GLY A 51 29.54 0.17 4.28
CA GLY A 51 28.77 0.75 3.18
C GLY A 51 27.33 0.24 3.04
N LYS A 52 26.39 1.18 3.06
CA LYS A 52 25.01 0.96 2.60
C LYS A 52 24.92 1.27 1.11
N PRO A 53 24.24 0.45 0.28
CA PRO A 53 23.90 0.83 -1.08
C PRO A 53 22.99 2.08 -1.02
N SER A 54 23.33 3.09 -1.80
CA SER A 54 22.57 4.35 -1.85
C SER A 54 21.13 4.08 -2.27
N THR A 55 20.19 4.31 -1.35
CA THR A 55 18.74 4.22 -1.57
C THR A 55 18.20 5.41 -2.39
N GLU A 56 19.03 6.42 -2.70
CA GLU A 56 18.58 7.65 -3.36
C GLU A 56 18.08 7.44 -4.81
N ASN A 57 18.32 6.27 -5.42
CA ASN A 57 18.03 6.04 -6.84
C ASN A 57 17.10 4.85 -7.15
N ALA A 58 16.48 4.20 -6.15
CA ALA A 58 15.73 2.96 -6.38
C ALA A 58 14.55 3.13 -7.37
N LEU A 59 13.76 4.20 -7.22
CA LEU A 59 12.67 4.50 -8.17
C LEU A 59 13.24 4.82 -9.57
N GLN A 60 14.34 5.56 -9.64
CA GLN A 60 14.97 5.91 -10.92
C GLN A 60 15.45 4.66 -11.67
N SER A 61 16.02 3.68 -10.97
CA SER A 61 16.40 2.39 -11.57
C SER A 61 15.19 1.63 -12.11
N PHE A 62 14.08 1.62 -11.39
CA PHE A 62 12.83 1.02 -11.88
C PHE A 62 12.29 1.76 -13.12
N VAL A 63 12.29 3.09 -13.09
CA VAL A 63 11.81 3.92 -14.20
C VAL A 63 12.68 3.74 -15.44
N GLN A 64 14.00 3.62 -15.30
CA GLN A 64 14.90 3.29 -16.40
C GLN A 64 14.57 1.91 -16.98
N TYR A 65 14.45 0.89 -16.13
CA TYR A 65 14.05 -0.46 -16.54
C TYR A 65 12.72 -0.45 -17.32
N LEU A 66 11.70 0.24 -16.81
CA LEU A 66 10.41 0.36 -17.47
C LEU A 66 10.51 1.11 -18.81
N SER A 67 11.33 2.17 -18.85
CA SER A 67 11.53 2.99 -20.05
C SER A 67 12.22 2.23 -21.18
N GLU A 68 13.09 1.27 -20.86
CA GLU A 68 13.73 0.38 -21.83
C GLU A 68 12.74 -0.65 -22.43
N LYS A 69 11.66 -0.98 -21.70
CA LYS A 69 10.62 -1.92 -22.14
C LYS A 69 9.50 -1.27 -22.95
N LEU A 70 9.25 0.02 -22.75
CA LEU A 70 8.20 0.76 -23.44
C LEU A 70 8.71 1.39 -24.74
N THR A 71 7.93 1.29 -25.81
CA THR A 71 8.13 2.11 -27.02
C THR A 71 7.80 3.58 -26.74
N ASP A 72 8.33 4.51 -27.55
CA ASP A 72 8.04 5.94 -27.39
C ASP A 72 6.56 6.27 -27.52
N ASN A 73 5.84 5.53 -28.37
CA ASN A 73 4.38 5.64 -28.49
C ASN A 73 3.66 5.20 -27.21
N GLN A 74 4.11 4.11 -26.57
CA GLN A 74 3.56 3.64 -25.30
C GLN A 74 3.86 4.60 -24.15
N LYS A 75 5.08 5.16 -24.08
CA LYS A 75 5.43 6.21 -23.12
C LYS A 75 4.50 7.42 -23.27
N ARG A 76 4.36 7.92 -24.50
CA ARG A 76 3.44 9.04 -24.79
C ARG A 76 2.00 8.71 -24.41
N ALA A 77 1.55 7.49 -24.68
CA ALA A 77 0.22 7.04 -24.31
C ALA A 77 -0.01 7.06 -22.79
N LEU A 78 0.95 6.59 -21.98
CA LEU A 78 0.88 6.69 -20.51
C LEU A 78 0.74 8.15 -20.06
N LYS A 79 1.63 9.03 -20.52
CA LYS A 79 1.61 10.46 -20.15
C LYS A 79 0.26 11.12 -20.46
N VAL A 80 -0.22 10.94 -21.69
CA VAL A 80 -1.45 11.61 -22.16
C VAL A 80 -2.68 11.06 -21.43
N THR A 81 -2.79 9.74 -21.30
CA THR A 81 -3.97 9.12 -20.69
C THR A 81 -4.01 9.34 -19.18
N TRP A 82 -2.86 9.30 -18.47
CA TRP A 82 -2.81 9.65 -17.06
C TRP A 82 -3.25 11.09 -16.81
N LYS A 83 -2.71 12.05 -17.58
CA LYS A 83 -3.10 13.45 -17.48
C LYS A 83 -4.61 13.64 -17.63
N ARG A 84 -5.23 12.99 -18.63
CA ARG A 84 -6.69 13.05 -18.84
C ARG A 84 -7.50 12.48 -17.68
N LEU A 85 -7.02 11.39 -17.07
CA LEU A 85 -7.67 10.80 -15.90
C LEU A 85 -7.56 11.70 -14.67
N SER A 86 -6.42 12.38 -14.49
CA SER A 86 -6.17 13.31 -13.39
C SER A 86 -6.97 14.62 -13.50
N GLU A 87 -7.34 15.03 -14.71
CA GLU A 87 -8.18 16.20 -14.97
C GLU A 87 -9.68 15.97 -14.72
N ALA A 88 -10.11 14.71 -14.56
CA ALA A 88 -11.52 14.40 -14.27
C ALA A 88 -11.94 14.97 -12.90
N PRO A 89 -13.11 15.62 -12.78
CA PRO A 89 -13.54 16.20 -11.51
C PRO A 89 -13.57 15.18 -10.38
N LYS A 90 -13.03 15.53 -9.20
CA LYS A 90 -12.95 14.63 -8.02
C LYS A 90 -14.31 14.10 -7.55
N THR A 91 -15.41 14.77 -7.93
CA THR A 91 -16.80 14.40 -7.59
C THR A 91 -17.46 13.46 -8.61
N SER A 92 -16.84 13.22 -9.77
CA SER A 92 -17.47 12.53 -10.91
C SER A 92 -17.46 11.00 -10.82
N GLY A 93 -16.82 10.41 -9.80
CA GLY A 93 -16.53 8.97 -9.79
C GLY A 93 -15.61 8.52 -10.93
N ARG A 94 -14.97 9.46 -11.66
CA ARG A 94 -14.02 9.19 -12.75
C ARG A 94 -12.61 9.71 -12.46
N GLY A 95 -12.41 10.33 -11.29
CA GLY A 95 -11.09 10.77 -10.85
C GLY A 95 -10.19 9.58 -10.50
N THR A 96 -8.88 9.77 -10.61
CA THR A 96 -7.85 8.74 -10.37
C THR A 96 -8.00 8.01 -9.04
N ILE A 97 -8.34 8.72 -7.95
CA ILE A 97 -8.57 8.10 -6.64
C ILE A 97 -9.70 7.06 -6.69
N HIS A 98 -10.84 7.37 -7.33
CA HIS A 98 -11.95 6.43 -7.44
C HIS A 98 -11.60 5.23 -8.32
N ILE A 99 -10.81 5.46 -9.37
CA ILE A 99 -10.30 4.38 -10.23
C ILE A 99 -9.40 3.45 -9.42
N MET A 100 -8.47 3.98 -8.63
CA MET A 100 -7.58 3.17 -7.79
C MET A 100 -8.33 2.48 -6.65
N GLU A 101 -9.36 3.12 -6.08
CA GLU A 101 -10.25 2.47 -5.11
C GLU A 101 -11.00 1.29 -5.76
N LYS A 102 -11.45 1.43 -7.02
CA LYS A 102 -12.04 0.33 -7.79
C LYS A 102 -11.06 -0.80 -8.05
N VAL A 103 -9.78 -0.50 -8.32
CA VAL A 103 -8.71 -1.52 -8.44
C VAL A 103 -8.61 -2.33 -7.15
N LEU A 104 -8.48 -1.66 -6.00
CA LEU A 104 -8.31 -2.34 -4.71
C LEU A 104 -9.56 -3.10 -4.27
N ASN A 105 -10.76 -2.58 -4.56
CA ASN A 105 -12.01 -3.31 -4.33
C ASN A 105 -12.07 -4.57 -5.19
N LYS A 106 -11.69 -4.49 -6.46
CA LYS A 106 -11.63 -5.66 -7.34
C LYS A 106 -10.62 -6.71 -6.87
N VAL A 107 -9.47 -6.29 -6.36
CA VAL A 107 -8.52 -7.19 -5.69
C VAL A 107 -9.17 -7.91 -4.50
N CYS A 108 -9.97 -7.21 -3.70
CA CYS A 108 -10.73 -7.82 -2.60
C CYS A 108 -11.89 -8.71 -3.07
N GLU A 109 -12.39 -8.55 -4.29
CA GLU A 109 -13.39 -9.44 -4.90
C GLU A 109 -12.74 -10.73 -5.39
N CYS A 110 -11.58 -10.64 -6.04
CA CYS A 110 -10.79 -11.79 -6.48
C CYS A 110 -10.22 -12.57 -5.28
N GLU A 111 -9.75 -11.86 -4.26
CA GLU A 111 -9.12 -12.42 -3.07
C GLU A 111 -9.75 -11.85 -1.77
N PRO A 112 -10.90 -12.39 -1.33
CA PRO A 112 -11.66 -11.87 -0.19
C PRO A 112 -10.90 -11.78 1.13
N HIS A 113 -9.86 -12.60 1.30
CA HIS A 113 -9.02 -12.60 2.49
C HIS A 113 -8.20 -11.30 2.64
N ILE A 114 -7.95 -10.58 1.55
CA ILE A 114 -7.24 -9.28 1.58
C ILE A 114 -8.03 -8.24 2.37
N ARG A 115 -9.35 -8.22 2.21
CA ARG A 115 -10.22 -7.34 3.01
C ARG A 115 -10.08 -7.62 4.52
N THR A 116 -9.89 -8.88 4.89
CA THR A 116 -9.61 -9.26 6.28
C THR A 116 -8.25 -8.72 6.75
N ILE A 117 -7.23 -8.66 5.89
CA ILE A 117 -5.93 -8.04 6.22
C ILE A 117 -6.12 -6.57 6.55
N PHE A 118 -6.86 -5.82 5.72
CA PHE A 118 -7.19 -4.41 6.00
C PHE A 118 -7.87 -4.23 7.37
N TYR A 119 -8.86 -5.07 7.69
CA TYR A 119 -9.55 -4.99 8.99
C TYR A 119 -8.64 -5.36 10.17
N LYS A 120 -7.84 -6.42 10.04
CA LYS A 120 -6.88 -6.83 11.09
C LYS A 120 -5.84 -5.74 11.33
N SER A 121 -5.28 -5.17 10.27
CA SER A 121 -4.32 -4.07 10.36
C SER A 121 -4.94 -2.84 11.02
N ALA A 122 -6.14 -2.44 10.61
CA ALA A 122 -6.87 -1.31 11.22
C ALA A 122 -7.14 -1.54 12.71
N PHE A 123 -7.56 -2.75 13.08
CA PHE A 123 -7.79 -3.11 14.48
C PHE A 123 -6.51 -3.05 15.32
N LEU A 124 -5.40 -3.57 14.80
CA LEU A 124 -4.10 -3.51 15.46
C LEU A 124 -3.63 -2.07 15.65
N SER A 125 -3.77 -1.21 14.63
CA SER A 125 -3.47 0.23 14.74
C SER A 125 -4.27 0.89 15.87
N CYS A 126 -5.58 0.63 15.96
CA CYS A 126 -6.42 1.16 17.06
C CYS A 126 -6.03 0.65 18.46
N ILE A 127 -5.44 -0.54 18.58
CA ILE A 127 -4.93 -1.04 19.86
C ILE A 127 -3.62 -0.35 20.23
N GLU A 128 -2.72 -0.21 19.25
CA GLU A 128 -1.41 0.39 19.45
C GLU A 128 -1.53 1.86 19.85
N ASP A 129 -2.43 2.62 19.22
CA ASP A 129 -2.73 4.01 19.57
C ASP A 129 -3.17 4.18 21.04
N ARG A 130 -3.85 3.18 21.61
CA ARG A 130 -4.27 3.20 23.02
C ARG A 130 -3.13 2.91 23.98
N LYS A 131 -2.23 1.98 23.60
CA LYS A 131 -1.06 1.59 24.42
C LYS A 131 0.04 2.64 24.38
N CYS A 132 0.18 3.33 23.26
CA CYS A 132 1.24 4.31 23.02
C CYS A 132 0.61 5.71 22.97
N HIS A 133 0.55 6.44 24.08
CA HIS A 133 0.23 7.89 24.10
C HIS A 133 1.30 8.76 23.38
N ARG A 134 2.12 8.18 22.50
CA ARG A 134 3.18 8.87 21.75
C ARG A 134 2.56 9.52 20.51
N ARG A 135 2.83 10.83 20.38
CA ARG A 135 2.32 11.79 19.39
C ARG A 135 2.61 11.53 17.89
N ASN A 136 2.96 10.31 17.48
CA ASN A 136 3.08 9.99 16.05
C ASN A 136 1.93 9.07 15.65
N GLY A 137 0.80 9.70 15.30
CA GLY A 137 -0.42 9.03 14.85
C GLY A 137 -0.16 8.18 13.61
N GLY A 138 -0.12 6.87 13.80
CA GLY A 138 -0.22 5.94 12.69
C GLY A 138 -1.66 5.97 12.18
N SER A 139 -1.90 6.63 11.05
CA SER A 139 -3.24 6.61 10.44
C SER A 139 -3.61 5.16 10.11
N ILE A 140 -4.83 4.77 10.46
CA ILE A 140 -5.45 3.54 9.97
C ILE A 140 -5.36 3.56 8.44
N ALA A 141 -4.67 2.59 7.86
CA ALA A 141 -4.48 2.54 6.42
C ALA A 141 -5.66 1.82 5.76
N THR A 142 -6.70 2.58 5.40
CA THR A 142 -7.90 2.07 4.74
C THR A 142 -7.66 1.78 3.24
N ILE A 143 -8.64 1.16 2.57
CA ILE A 143 -8.64 0.99 1.11
C ILE A 143 -8.51 2.35 0.41
N ARG A 144 -9.21 3.37 0.92
CA ARG A 144 -9.17 4.71 0.34
C ARG A 144 -7.78 5.34 0.49
N ASP A 145 -7.12 5.15 1.63
CA ASP A 145 -5.74 5.63 1.84
C ASP A 145 -4.77 4.94 0.88
N HIS A 146 -4.93 3.64 0.66
CA HIS A 146 -4.13 2.91 -0.33
C HIS A 146 -4.42 3.35 -1.76
N ALA A 147 -5.66 3.77 -2.07
CA ALA A 147 -5.98 4.35 -3.37
C ALA A 147 -5.22 5.68 -3.59
N HIS A 148 -5.13 6.52 -2.56
CA HIS A 148 -4.30 7.74 -2.59
C HIS A 148 -2.82 7.42 -2.81
N ILE A 149 -2.27 6.49 -2.03
CA ILE A 149 -0.87 6.04 -2.16
C ILE A 149 -0.61 5.49 -3.57
N LEU A 150 -1.53 4.72 -4.14
CA LEU A 150 -1.39 4.16 -5.49
C LEU A 150 -1.40 5.26 -6.56
N VAL A 151 -2.23 6.29 -6.41
CA VAL A 151 -2.22 7.47 -7.30
C VAL A 151 -0.87 8.18 -7.21
N GLU A 152 -0.39 8.48 -6.00
CA GLU A 152 0.91 9.15 -5.79
C GLU A 152 2.08 8.33 -6.31
N PHE A 153 2.03 7.02 -6.16
CA PHE A 153 3.04 6.10 -6.67
C PHE A 153 3.10 6.10 -8.21
N ILE A 154 1.95 5.98 -8.88
CA ILE A 154 1.89 6.05 -10.34
C ILE A 154 2.33 7.43 -10.83
N ASP A 155 1.92 8.49 -10.14
CA ASP A 155 2.33 9.85 -10.48
C ASP A 155 3.85 10.02 -10.37
N SER A 156 4.46 9.50 -9.30
CA SER A 156 5.91 9.51 -9.10
C SER A 156 6.66 8.77 -10.20
N ILE A 157 6.17 7.60 -10.64
CA ILE A 157 6.77 6.86 -11.77
C ILE A 157 6.74 7.71 -13.05
N LEU A 158 5.61 8.36 -13.33
CA LEU A 158 5.44 9.12 -14.57
C LEU A 158 6.21 10.45 -14.53
N GLN A 159 6.23 11.15 -13.40
CA GLN A 159 7.07 12.34 -13.21
C GLN A 159 8.55 12.00 -13.40
N ALA A 160 9.03 10.95 -12.74
CA ALA A 160 10.41 10.47 -12.90
C ALA A 160 10.73 10.10 -14.37
N MET A 161 9.78 9.49 -15.08
CA MET A 161 9.95 9.09 -16.48
C MET A 161 10.03 10.27 -17.46
N PHE A 162 9.25 11.33 -17.25
CA PHE A 162 9.09 12.41 -18.25
C PHE A 162 9.71 13.74 -17.86
N GLU A 163 9.91 14.00 -16.58
CA GLU A 163 10.39 15.26 -16.04
C GLU A 163 11.79 15.11 -15.43
N GLY A 164 12.24 13.87 -15.18
CA GLY A 164 13.54 13.57 -14.57
C GLY A 164 13.63 14.00 -13.12
N THR A 165 12.52 14.44 -12.53
CA THR A 165 12.39 14.79 -11.12
C THR A 165 11.93 13.57 -10.34
N VAL A 166 12.69 13.23 -9.31
CA VAL A 166 12.33 12.20 -8.34
C VAL A 166 12.26 12.88 -6.99
N ASP A 167 11.09 12.85 -6.36
CA ASP A 167 11.02 13.22 -4.95
C ASP A 167 11.93 12.28 -4.15
N LYS A 168 12.73 12.83 -3.23
CA LYS A 168 13.65 12.05 -2.39
C LYS A 168 12.93 10.95 -1.61
N PHE A 169 11.62 11.09 -1.43
CA PHE A 169 10.76 10.15 -0.70
C PHE A 169 9.90 9.27 -1.61
N ALA A 170 10.10 9.32 -2.93
CA ALA A 170 9.28 8.57 -3.87
C ALA A 170 9.44 7.05 -3.65
N LEU A 171 8.31 6.36 -3.54
CA LEU A 171 8.26 4.93 -3.27
C LEU A 171 8.74 4.14 -4.49
N ALA A 172 9.71 3.24 -4.29
CA ALA A 172 10.08 2.25 -5.29
C ALA A 172 9.23 0.97 -5.13
N PRO A 173 8.89 0.26 -6.21
CA PRO A 173 8.09 -0.96 -6.11
C PRO A 173 8.70 -2.01 -5.17
N GLU A 174 10.03 -2.15 -5.16
CA GLU A 174 10.73 -3.10 -4.29
C GLU A 174 10.50 -2.78 -2.81
N HIS A 175 10.54 -1.49 -2.43
CA HIS A 175 10.28 -1.05 -1.05
C HIS A 175 8.83 -1.33 -0.65
N ILE A 176 7.87 -1.12 -1.56
CA ILE A 176 6.46 -1.46 -1.34
C ILE A 176 6.33 -2.97 -1.07
N GLY A 177 6.92 -3.81 -1.93
CA GLY A 177 6.89 -5.27 -1.74
C GLY A 177 7.49 -5.71 -0.40
N LEU A 178 8.66 -5.16 -0.02
CA LEU A 178 9.31 -5.46 1.26
C LEU A 178 8.47 -5.04 2.47
N ALA A 179 7.85 -3.86 2.42
CA ALA A 179 7.00 -3.38 3.51
C ALA A 179 5.83 -4.32 3.78
N HIS A 180 5.27 -4.94 2.73
CA HIS A 180 4.12 -5.84 2.85
C HIS A 180 4.49 -7.27 3.26
N VAL A 181 5.76 -7.71 3.15
CA VAL A 181 6.20 -9.01 3.69
C VAL A 181 5.87 -9.15 5.18
N ARG A 182 5.94 -8.04 5.92
CA ARG A 182 5.62 -7.98 7.35
C ARG A 182 4.14 -8.28 7.65
N LEU A 183 3.26 -8.24 6.66
CA LEU A 183 1.84 -8.61 6.77
C LEU A 183 1.61 -10.12 6.63
N ALA A 184 2.64 -10.93 6.35
CA ALA A 184 2.49 -12.38 6.21
C ALA A 184 1.77 -13.06 7.40
N PRO A 185 2.02 -12.70 8.68
CA PRO A 185 1.27 -13.26 9.80
C PRO A 185 -0.22 -12.93 9.80
N LEU A 186 -0.64 -11.87 9.09
CA LEU A 186 -2.05 -11.51 8.94
C LEU A 186 -2.73 -12.23 7.77
N GLY A 187 -1.96 -12.97 6.96
CA GLY A 187 -2.41 -13.71 5.80
C GLY A 187 -1.98 -13.12 4.45
N PHE A 188 -1.04 -12.17 4.41
CA PHE A 188 -0.54 -11.63 3.15
C PHE A 188 0.35 -12.65 2.42
N ASP A 189 -0.05 -13.03 1.21
CA ASP A 189 0.77 -13.77 0.26
C ASP A 189 1.28 -12.82 -0.83
N ARG A 190 2.57 -12.89 -1.18
CA ARG A 190 3.14 -12.11 -2.27
C ARG A 190 2.43 -12.35 -3.62
N GLN A 191 1.78 -13.50 -3.84
CA GLN A 191 1.00 -13.76 -5.06
C GLN A 191 -0.11 -12.73 -5.30
N ILE A 192 -0.57 -12.05 -4.24
CA ILE A 192 -1.50 -10.93 -4.31
C ILE A 192 -1.00 -9.82 -5.24
N TRP A 193 0.32 -9.64 -5.38
CA TRP A 193 0.87 -8.64 -6.29
C TRP A 193 0.51 -8.90 -7.75
N HIS A 194 0.48 -10.16 -8.19
CA HIS A 194 0.04 -10.47 -9.56
C HIS A 194 -1.45 -10.19 -9.74
N VAL A 195 -2.28 -10.53 -8.75
CA VAL A 195 -3.71 -10.20 -8.74
C VAL A 195 -3.93 -8.68 -8.81
N LEU A 196 -3.13 -7.90 -8.08
CA LEU A 196 -3.15 -6.43 -8.17
C LEU A 196 -2.81 -5.95 -9.60
N GLY A 197 -1.80 -6.54 -10.24
CA GLY A 197 -1.37 -6.18 -11.59
C GLY A 197 -2.46 -6.46 -12.63
N GLU A 198 -3.11 -7.62 -12.53
CA GLU A 198 -4.25 -8.00 -13.37
C GLU A 198 -5.46 -7.07 -13.16
N CYS A 199 -5.84 -6.82 -11.90
CA CYS A 199 -6.94 -5.94 -11.56
C CYS A 199 -6.68 -4.50 -12.04
N LEU A 200 -5.45 -4.01 -11.88
CA LEU A 200 -5.08 -2.68 -12.37
C LEU A 200 -5.23 -2.62 -13.89
N ALA A 201 -4.61 -3.53 -14.63
CA ALA A 201 -4.70 -3.55 -16.09
C ALA A 201 -6.17 -3.58 -16.56
N GLU A 202 -6.99 -4.45 -15.97
CA GLU A 202 -8.40 -4.57 -16.34
C GLU A 202 -9.20 -3.28 -16.06
N VAL A 203 -9.04 -2.69 -14.87
CA VAL A 203 -9.75 -1.46 -14.52
C VAL A 203 -9.30 -0.29 -15.39
N MET A 204 -8.01 -0.24 -15.74
CA MET A 204 -7.48 0.76 -16.67
C MET A 204 -8.03 0.57 -18.10
N PHE A 205 -8.20 -0.66 -18.58
CA PHE A 205 -8.80 -0.92 -19.90
C PHE A 205 -10.26 -0.49 -20.01
N ASN A 206 -10.97 -0.53 -18.89
CA ASN A 206 -12.34 -0.07 -18.82
C ASN A 206 -12.47 1.47 -18.85
N GLN A 207 -11.37 2.22 -18.78
CA GLN A 207 -11.40 3.67 -18.93
C GLN A 207 -11.46 4.05 -20.41
N GLU A 208 -12.46 4.86 -20.78
CA GLU A 208 -12.70 5.26 -22.16
C GLU A 208 -11.48 5.93 -22.81
N CYS A 209 -10.80 6.84 -22.09
CA CYS A 209 -9.63 7.52 -22.61
C CYS A 209 -8.43 6.60 -22.84
N ILE A 210 -8.37 5.45 -22.18
CA ILE A 210 -7.34 4.42 -22.39
C ILE A 210 -7.71 3.58 -23.61
N ARG A 211 -8.95 3.08 -23.67
CA ARG A 211 -9.43 2.27 -24.81
C ARG A 211 -9.41 3.02 -26.13
N ALA A 212 -9.68 4.33 -26.10
CA ALA A 212 -9.70 5.19 -27.29
C ALA A 212 -8.32 5.68 -27.73
N TYR A 213 -7.26 5.51 -26.92
CA TYR A 213 -5.93 6.02 -27.24
C TYR A 213 -5.01 4.90 -27.75
N PRO A 214 -4.44 5.01 -28.96
CA PRO A 214 -3.55 3.99 -29.51
C PRO A 214 -2.39 3.64 -28.58
N HIS A 215 -2.06 2.35 -28.48
CA HIS A 215 -1.00 1.82 -27.60
C HIS A 215 -1.23 1.95 -26.09
N ALA A 216 -2.21 2.73 -25.62
CA ALA A 216 -2.44 2.92 -24.19
C ALA A 216 -2.77 1.62 -23.44
N PRO A 217 -3.64 0.71 -23.94
CA PRO A 217 -3.87 -0.56 -23.25
C PRO A 217 -2.59 -1.37 -23.06
N SER A 218 -1.78 -1.53 -24.11
CA SER A 218 -0.51 -2.25 -23.98
C SER A 218 0.47 -1.59 -23.00
N ALA A 219 0.50 -0.25 -22.96
CA ALA A 219 1.39 0.49 -22.08
C ALA A 219 0.97 0.37 -20.60
N TRP A 220 -0.33 0.48 -20.31
CA TRP A 220 -0.88 0.30 -18.97
C TRP A 220 -0.71 -1.13 -18.45
N SER A 221 -0.87 -2.13 -19.32
CA SER A 221 -0.58 -3.53 -18.97
C SER A 221 0.89 -3.72 -18.61
N LEU A 222 1.80 -3.19 -19.43
CA LEU A 222 3.23 -3.34 -19.17
C LEU A 222 3.68 -2.63 -17.89
N LEU A 223 3.17 -1.42 -17.62
CA LEU A 223 3.39 -0.73 -16.35
C LEU A 223 2.89 -1.57 -15.16
N SER A 224 1.65 -2.07 -15.26
CA SER A 224 1.03 -2.87 -14.19
C SER A 224 1.86 -4.10 -13.86
N VAL A 225 2.21 -4.89 -14.87
CA VAL A 225 3.05 -6.09 -14.72
C VAL A 225 4.43 -5.73 -14.18
N ALA A 226 5.10 -4.73 -14.76
CA ALA A 226 6.46 -4.36 -14.38
C ALA A 226 6.57 -3.95 -12.91
N MET A 227 5.64 -3.13 -12.41
CA MET A 227 5.70 -2.67 -11.02
C MET A 227 5.33 -3.79 -10.04
N THR A 228 4.32 -4.61 -10.35
CA THR A 228 3.90 -5.69 -9.45
C THR A 228 4.88 -6.86 -9.44
N GLU A 229 5.57 -7.12 -10.55
CA GLU A 229 6.65 -8.09 -10.62
C GLU A 229 7.78 -7.70 -9.66
N LYS A 230 8.17 -6.42 -9.65
CA LYS A 230 9.20 -5.92 -8.72
C LYS A 230 8.77 -6.02 -7.26
N MET A 231 7.49 -5.73 -6.96
CA MET A 231 6.92 -5.95 -5.62
C MET A 231 6.91 -7.43 -5.21
N TYR A 232 6.62 -8.33 -6.15
CA TYR A 232 6.62 -9.77 -5.95
C TYR A 232 8.02 -10.32 -5.67
N GLU A 233 8.99 -9.97 -6.51
CA GLU A 233 10.38 -10.43 -6.39
C GLU A 233 11.03 -9.95 -5.10
N SER A 234 10.78 -8.71 -4.67
CA SER A 234 11.34 -8.21 -3.41
C SER A 234 10.80 -8.96 -2.20
N GLY A 235 9.59 -9.51 -2.29
CA GLY A 235 9.03 -10.41 -1.29
C GLY A 235 9.81 -11.72 -1.15
N LYS A 236 10.33 -12.30 -2.24
CA LYS A 236 11.05 -13.59 -2.21
C LYS A 236 12.30 -13.56 -1.33
N ILE A 237 13.02 -12.45 -1.35
CA ILE A 237 14.32 -12.29 -0.67
C ILE A 237 14.18 -12.55 0.85
N HIS A 238 13.01 -12.28 1.45
CA HIS A 238 12.79 -12.49 2.87
C HIS A 238 12.11 -13.82 3.25
N PHE A 239 11.32 -14.44 2.36
CA PHE A 239 10.69 -15.73 2.68
C PHE A 239 11.68 -16.91 2.69
N HIS A 240 12.80 -16.81 1.97
CA HIS A 240 13.86 -17.82 1.98
C HIS A 240 14.83 -17.73 3.17
N ALA A 241 14.74 -16.67 3.98
CA ALA A 241 15.65 -16.43 5.10
C ALA A 241 15.19 -17.01 6.45
N LYS A 242 14.13 -17.83 6.50
CA LYS A 242 13.77 -18.61 7.68
C LYS A 242 14.29 -20.05 7.54
N PRO A 243 15.39 -20.42 8.23
CA PRO A 243 15.65 -21.83 8.48
C PRO A 243 14.53 -22.37 9.37
N ARG A 244 14.10 -23.60 9.09
CA ARG A 244 13.23 -24.38 9.98
C ARG A 244 13.95 -24.69 11.29
#